data_AF-A0A5B2TCU8-F1
#
_entry.id   AF-A0A5B2TCU8-F1
#
_cell.length_a   1.000
_cell.length_b   1.000
_cell.length_c   1.000
_cell.angle_alpha   90.00
_cell.angle_beta   90.00
_cell.angle_gamma   90.00
#
_symmetry.space_group_name_H-M   'P 1'
#
loop_
_entity.id
_entity.type
_entity.pdbx_description
1 polymer ?
#
loop_
_entity_poly.entity_id
_entity_poly.type
_entity_poly.pdbx_seq_one_letter_code
_entity_poly.pdbx_strand_id
1 'polypeptide(L)'
;MTDQPNVHPDDLAVDRFAADMKRKLATARAKGRSGWDNPDRCTVEYLAELLVDHMQKTNIWNHVDLANFAMMLHLRGADPAIWADALAAVFREFREDARD
;
A
#
# COMPACT_ATOMS: atom_id res chain seq x y z
N MET A 1 8.50 8.63 41.80
CA MET A 1 7.77 9.54 40.89
C MET A 1 7.99 8.99 39.50
N THR A 2 7.09 8.15 39.01
CA THR A 2 7.20 7.58 37.66
C THR A 2 6.83 8.65 36.66
N ASP A 3 7.84 9.16 35.96
CA ASP A 3 7.67 9.98 34.75
C ASP A 3 6.88 9.13 33.75
N GLN A 4 5.59 9.40 33.58
CA GLN A 4 4.84 8.78 32.49
C GLN A 4 5.31 9.48 31.21
N PRO A 5 5.86 8.74 30.23
CA PRO A 5 6.19 9.35 28.96
C PRO A 5 4.90 9.94 28.41
N ASN A 6 4.93 11.25 28.16
CA ASN A 6 3.83 11.95 27.52
C ASN A 6 3.75 11.46 26.07
N VAL A 7 2.96 10.41 25.83
CA VAL A 7 2.81 9.80 24.51
C VAL A 7 2.20 10.85 23.57
N HIS A 8 2.90 11.13 22.47
CA HIS A 8 2.44 12.14 21.52
C HIS A 8 1.16 11.64 20.81
N PRO A 9 0.16 12.50 20.56
CA PRO A 9 -1.05 12.11 19.84
C PRO A 9 -0.79 11.45 18.47
N ASP A 10 0.30 11.83 17.79
CA ASP A 10 0.69 11.22 16.50
C ASP A 10 1.04 9.75 16.65
N ASP A 11 1.77 9.37 17.71
CA ASP A 11 2.11 7.97 17.99
C ASP A 11 0.85 7.14 18.19
N LEU A 12 -0.11 7.68 18.96
CA LEU A 12 -1.41 7.04 19.16
C LEU A 12 -2.21 6.89 17.85
N ALA A 13 -2.11 7.85 16.95
CA ALA A 13 -2.77 7.79 15.65
C ALA A 13 -2.14 6.73 14.74
N VAL A 14 -0.81 6.67 14.70
CA VAL A 14 -0.05 5.64 13.97
C VAL A 14 -0.37 4.26 14.51
N ASP A 15 -0.39 4.07 15.83
CA ASP A 15 -0.71 2.78 16.46
C ASP A 15 -2.11 2.29 16.11
N ARG A 16 -3.10 3.19 16.14
CA ARG A 16 -4.49 2.89 15.72
C ARG A 16 -4.54 2.46 14.26
N PHE A 17 -3.88 3.21 13.37
CA PHE A 17 -3.88 2.92 11.94
C PHE A 17 -3.12 1.62 11.62
N ALA A 18 -2.01 1.36 12.30
CA ALA A 18 -1.26 0.12 12.20
C ALA A 18 -2.10 -1.10 12.64
N ALA A 19 -2.98 -0.95 13.63
CA ALA A 19 -3.93 -2.01 14.00
C ALA A 19 -4.91 -2.32 12.86
N ASP A 20 -5.40 -1.30 12.15
CA ASP A 20 -6.27 -1.47 11.00
C ASP A 20 -5.56 -2.11 9.80
N MET A 21 -4.32 -1.68 9.52
CA MET A 21 -3.42 -2.31 8.54
C MET A 21 -3.25 -3.81 8.81
N LYS A 22 -2.91 -4.18 10.05
CA LYS A 22 -2.76 -5.58 10.47
C LYS A 22 -4.05 -6.39 10.29
N ARG A 23 -5.21 -5.83 10.66
CA ARG A 23 -6.52 -6.49 10.48
C ARG A 23 -6.81 -6.74 9.01
N LYS A 24 -6.59 -5.75 8.16
CA LYS A 24 -6.80 -5.84 6.72
C LYS A 24 -5.90 -6.89 6.08
N LEU A 25 -4.61 -6.91 6.43
CA LEU A 25 -3.67 -7.93 5.97
C LEU A 25 -4.06 -9.34 6.45
N ALA A 26 -4.57 -9.47 7.67
CA ALA A 26 -5.10 -10.75 8.15
C ALA A 26 -6.27 -11.25 7.31
N THR A 27 -7.22 -10.37 6.98
CA THR A 27 -8.32 -10.69 6.06
C THR A 27 -7.81 -11.05 4.66
N ALA A 28 -6.78 -10.36 4.14
CA ALA A 28 -6.18 -10.67 2.85
C ALA A 28 -5.54 -12.07 2.84
N ARG A 29 -4.77 -12.43 3.88
CA ARG A 29 -4.17 -13.76 4.05
C ARG A 29 -5.24 -14.86 4.10
N ALA A 30 -6.36 -14.63 4.80
CA ALA A 30 -7.48 -15.58 4.84
C ALA A 30 -8.13 -15.80 3.46
N LYS A 31 -7.99 -14.84 2.53
CA LYS A 31 -8.43 -14.95 1.13
C LYS A 31 -7.35 -15.53 0.20
N GLY A 32 -6.26 -16.08 0.75
CA GLY A 32 -5.13 -16.62 -0.02
C GLY A 32 -4.19 -15.56 -0.58
N ARG A 33 -4.37 -14.28 -0.24
CA ARG A 33 -3.52 -13.17 -0.71
C ARG A 33 -2.38 -12.95 0.29
N SER A 34 -1.28 -13.66 0.10
CA SER A 34 -0.06 -13.61 0.92
C SER A 34 1.18 -13.65 0.03
N GLY A 35 2.38 -13.49 0.60
CA GLY A 35 3.64 -13.65 -0.14
C GLY A 35 4.16 -12.38 -0.84
N TRP A 36 3.66 -11.19 -0.48
CA TRP A 36 4.17 -9.91 -0.97
C TRP A 36 5.67 -9.71 -0.64
N ASP A 37 6.11 -10.33 0.46
CA ASP A 37 7.47 -10.30 0.98
C ASP A 37 8.46 -11.12 0.14
N ASN A 38 7.96 -11.98 -0.77
CA ASN A 38 8.79 -12.78 -1.67
C ASN A 38 8.91 -12.13 -3.07
N PRO A 39 10.13 -11.73 -3.52
CA PRO A 39 10.36 -11.15 -4.85
C PRO A 39 9.91 -12.02 -6.01
N ASP A 40 10.09 -13.34 -5.90
CA ASP A 40 9.79 -14.29 -6.97
C ASP A 40 8.28 -14.50 -7.14
N ARG A 41 7.48 -14.09 -6.15
CA ARG A 41 6.02 -14.19 -6.15
C ARG A 41 5.32 -12.84 -6.32
N CYS A 42 5.97 -11.76 -5.91
CA CYS A 42 5.43 -10.42 -5.91
C CYS A 42 6.56 -9.43 -6.19
N THR A 43 6.57 -8.92 -7.41
CA THR A 43 7.56 -7.95 -7.87
C THR A 43 7.24 -6.56 -7.33
N VAL A 44 8.24 -5.68 -7.36
CA VAL A 44 8.08 -4.29 -6.93
C VAL A 44 7.17 -3.52 -7.89
N GLU A 45 7.26 -3.82 -9.17
CA GLU A 45 6.42 -3.28 -10.24
C GLU A 45 4.95 -3.64 -9.98
N TYR A 46 4.68 -4.92 -9.69
CA TYR A 46 3.31 -5.38 -9.41
C TYR A 46 2.73 -4.74 -8.13
N LEU A 47 3.55 -4.53 -7.09
CA LEU A 47 3.12 -3.80 -5.90
C LEU A 47 2.78 -2.33 -6.20
N ALA A 48 3.55 -1.69 -7.09
CA ALA A 48 3.31 -0.32 -7.52
C ALA A 48 2.03 -0.20 -8.37
N GLU A 49 1.79 -1.15 -9.27
CA GLU A 49 0.53 -1.28 -10.01
C GLU A 49 -0.66 -1.42 -9.06
N LEU A 50 -0.58 -2.33 -8.07
CA LEU A 50 -1.64 -2.51 -7.07
C LEU A 50 -1.92 -1.22 -6.27
N LEU A 51 -0.89 -0.44 -5.95
CA LEU A 51 -1.04 0.86 -5.28
C LEU A 51 -1.81 1.85 -6.16
N VAL A 52 -1.39 2.03 -7.41
CA VAL A 52 -2.04 2.96 -8.36
C VAL A 52 -3.47 2.53 -8.68
N ASP A 53 -3.71 1.24 -8.85
CA ASP A 53 -5.04 0.66 -9.03
C ASP A 53 -5.98 0.99 -7.86
N HIS A 54 -5.45 0.95 -6.63
CA HIS A 54 -6.25 1.29 -5.46
C HIS A 54 -6.52 2.78 -5.36
N MET A 55 -5.62 3.66 -5.82
CA MET A 55 -5.88 5.11 -5.84
C MET A 55 -7.14 5.47 -6.66
N GLN A 56 -7.47 4.68 -7.67
CA GLN A 56 -8.65 4.89 -8.51
C GLN A 56 -9.96 4.34 -7.92
N LYS A 57 -9.89 3.55 -6.84
CA LYS A 57 -11.06 2.90 -6.22
C LYS A 57 -11.67 3.76 -5.10
N THR A 58 -13.00 3.74 -4.98
CA THR A 58 -13.74 4.45 -3.92
C THR A 58 -14.27 3.50 -2.85
N ASN A 59 -13.39 2.70 -2.23
CA ASN A 59 -13.75 1.78 -1.14
C ASN A 59 -13.47 2.41 0.23
N ILE A 60 -14.31 2.10 1.23
CA ILE A 60 -14.16 2.60 2.61
C ILE A 60 -12.79 2.25 3.25
N TRP A 61 -12.13 1.21 2.76
CA TRP A 61 -10.83 0.74 3.25
C TRP A 61 -9.64 1.27 2.45
N ASN A 62 -9.84 2.16 1.48
CA ASN A 62 -8.79 2.49 0.51
C ASN A 62 -7.52 3.04 1.15
N HIS A 63 -7.65 3.93 2.13
CA HIS A 63 -6.49 4.49 2.84
C HIS A 63 -5.63 3.40 3.50
N VAL A 64 -6.26 2.37 4.06
CA VAL A 64 -5.57 1.23 4.68
C VAL A 64 -4.92 0.34 3.61
N ASP A 65 -5.58 0.16 2.46
CA ASP A 65 -5.01 -0.56 1.31
C ASP A 65 -3.76 0.17 0.77
N LEU A 66 -3.86 1.47 0.51
CA LEU A 66 -2.75 2.32 0.06
C LEU A 66 -1.57 2.31 1.05
N ALA A 67 -1.86 2.42 2.35
CA ALA A 67 -0.82 2.37 3.37
C ALA A 67 -0.13 1.00 3.44
N ASN A 68 -0.87 -0.10 3.27
CA ASN A 68 -0.28 -1.42 3.18
C ASN A 68 0.64 -1.55 1.97
N PHE A 69 0.22 -1.11 0.77
CA PHE A 69 1.10 -1.17 -0.41
C PHE A 69 2.33 -0.26 -0.26
N ALA A 70 2.17 0.95 0.27
CA ALA A 70 3.28 1.86 0.54
C ALA A 70 4.27 1.24 1.54
N MET A 71 3.78 0.62 2.62
CA MET A 71 4.61 -0.12 3.57
C MET A 71 5.33 -1.29 2.91
N MET A 72 4.67 -2.06 2.04
CA MET A 72 5.30 -3.17 1.32
C MET A 72 6.45 -2.67 0.43
N LEU A 73 6.21 -1.63 -0.37
CA LEU A 73 7.23 -1.02 -1.23
C LEU A 73 8.42 -0.50 -0.41
N HIS A 74 8.15 0.20 0.69
CA HIS A 74 9.19 0.69 1.61
C HIS A 74 10.05 -0.44 2.17
N LEU A 75 9.42 -1.51 2.68
CA LEU A 75 10.14 -2.66 3.26
C LEU A 75 10.87 -3.51 2.21
N ARG A 76 10.48 -3.41 0.94
CA ARG A 76 11.20 -4.02 -0.19
C ARG A 76 12.36 -3.17 -0.70
N GLY A 77 12.58 -1.97 -0.13
CA GLY A 77 13.63 -1.06 -0.59
C GLY A 77 13.40 -0.55 -2.01
N ALA A 78 12.14 -0.47 -2.44
CA ALA A 78 11.79 -0.01 -3.78
C ALA A 78 12.21 1.46 -3.97
N ASP A 79 12.62 1.80 -5.19
CA ASP A 79 12.87 3.19 -5.57
C ASP A 79 11.55 3.98 -5.44
N PRO A 80 11.52 5.12 -4.74
CA PRO A 80 10.35 5.99 -4.68
C PRO A 80 9.87 6.52 -6.04
N ALA A 81 10.55 6.28 -7.16
CA ALA A 81 10.03 6.59 -8.50
C ALA A 81 9.04 5.52 -9.03
N ILE A 82 9.02 4.31 -8.47
CA ILE A 82 8.31 3.16 -9.07
C ILE A 82 6.81 3.37 -9.30
N TRP A 83 6.14 4.00 -8.34
CA TRP A 83 4.72 4.35 -8.41
C TRP A 83 4.42 5.49 -9.40
N ALA A 84 5.38 6.39 -9.67
CA ALA A 84 5.25 7.37 -10.76
C ALA A 84 5.31 6.69 -12.13
N ASP A 85 6.20 5.70 -12.29
CA ASP A 85 6.29 4.91 -13.52
C ASP A 85 5.02 4.08 -13.75
N ALA A 86 4.49 3.45 -12.69
CA ALA A 86 3.22 2.73 -12.74
C ALA A 86 2.04 3.65 -13.10
N LEU A 87 1.98 4.86 -12.52
CA LEU A 87 0.95 5.84 -12.86
C LEU A 87 1.05 6.32 -14.31
N ALA A 88 2.28 6.55 -14.80
CA ALA A 88 2.50 6.91 -16.19
C ALA A 88 2.09 5.81 -17.16
N ALA A 89 2.24 4.53 -16.79
CA ALA A 89 1.78 3.39 -17.58
C ALA A 89 0.25 3.40 -17.73
N VAL A 90 -0.48 3.56 -16.63
CA VAL A 90 -1.94 3.68 -16.64
C VAL A 90 -2.40 4.81 -17.58
N PHE A 91 -1.76 5.99 -17.52
CA PHE A 91 -2.10 7.10 -18.43
C PHE A 91 -1.68 6.89 -19.89
N ARG A 92 -0.76 5.98 -20.18
CA ARG A 92 -0.44 5.58 -21.56
C ARG A 92 -1.54 4.68 -22.10
N GLU A 93 -1.93 3.65 -21.36
CA GLU A 93 -3.02 2.73 -21.72
C GLU A 93 -4.32 3.47 -21.99
N PHE A 94 -4.74 4.37 -21.09
CA PHE A 94 -5.94 5.21 -21.30
C PHE A 94 -5.89 6.06 -22.58
N ARG A 95 -4.69 6.50 -23.01
CA ARG A 95 -4.52 7.30 -24.23
C ARG A 95 -4.53 6.45 -25.50
N GLU A 96 -4.18 5.18 -25.39
CA GLU A 96 -4.21 4.22 -26.49
C GLU A 96 -5.65 3.74 -26.70
N ASP A 97 -6.37 3.37 -25.63
CA ASP A 97 -7.79 2.98 -25.69
C ASP A 97 -8.69 4.09 -26.26
N ALA A 98 -8.34 5.36 -26.05
CA ALA A 98 -9.10 6.51 -26.57
C ALA A 98 -8.85 6.79 -28.07
N ARG A 99 -7.92 6.07 -28.71
CA ARG A 99 -7.60 6.18 -30.14
C ARG A 99 -8.22 5.09 -31.01
N ASP A 100 -8.74 4.03 -30.40
CA ASP A 100 -9.49 2.94 -31.04
C ASP A 100 -11.01 3.21 -31.06
#